data_AF-A0AAD8TCQ6-F1
#
_entry.id   AF-A0AAD8TCQ6-F1
#
_cell.length_a   1.000
_cell.length_b   1.000
_cell.length_c   1.000
_cell.angle_alpha   90.00
_cell.angle_beta   90.00
_cell.angle_gamma   90.00
#
_symmetry.space_group_name_H-M   'P 1'
#
loop_
_entity.id
_entity.type
_entity.pdbx_description
1 polymer ?
#
loop_
_entity_poly.entity_id
_entity_poly.type
_entity_poly.pdbx_seq_one_letter_code
_entity_poly.pdbx_strand_id
1 'polypeptide(L)'
;MGSPARRRWPIILASAFLAVSLISPPASAQTNCSDHTFSGGRVYAACSALGELGASVHWTHHAANGTADVAFRVPGGTAGWAAWAINPSAVGMLGANTVFAYHEPATGSVRVLTAVVGSYAPVLADGNLTFAVHGRGAEYIDGVYDVHATVSLPGNSTRQNIVWQVGTSAADGLPENHQAFGDNIMSSRSWDFSSSDAAVADVPAPRESVYSTLLRPKNIHGVLNAVSWGVLLPLGVILARYMRVFPSLDPAWFYLHVACQCSGYVIGVAGWVVGLTLGSKAKGALRYPGHRNIGTALFVLSTLQASALLIRPKKTVKVRFYWNLYHWSVGYTVVVMGVFNVFNGIGILQPDPKYKHAYIGVVLVLAVVAFVLEVVTLTVRFKKSRR
;
A
#
# COMPACT_ATOMS: atom_id res chain seq x y z
N MET A 1 -34.95 58.37 38.01
CA MET A 1 -33.68 58.70 37.35
C MET A 1 -32.69 57.60 37.71
N GLY A 2 -32.33 56.59 36.92
CA GLY A 2 -32.41 56.32 35.48
C GLY A 2 -31.06 55.73 35.06
N SER A 3 -30.89 54.41 35.24
CA SER A 3 -29.67 53.63 34.93
C SER A 3 -29.31 53.65 33.42
N PRO A 4 -28.03 53.67 33.00
CA PRO A 4 -27.69 53.53 31.59
C PRO A 4 -27.60 52.05 31.20
N ALA A 5 -28.44 51.70 30.23
CA ALA A 5 -28.60 50.39 29.65
C ALA A 5 -27.48 50.01 28.66
N ARG A 6 -27.32 48.68 28.55
CA ARG A 6 -26.52 47.92 27.57
C ARG A 6 -26.75 48.41 26.13
N ARG A 7 -25.67 48.52 25.33
CA ARG A 7 -25.77 48.49 23.86
C ARG A 7 -25.32 47.14 23.33
N ARG A 8 -26.30 46.39 22.82
CA ARG A 8 -26.13 45.29 21.86
C ARG A 8 -26.10 45.90 20.46
N TRP A 9 -25.24 45.41 19.58
CA TRP A 9 -25.34 45.64 18.14
C TRP A 9 -25.82 44.34 17.47
N PRO A 10 -26.97 44.36 16.79
CA PRO A 10 -27.31 43.40 15.73
C PRO A 10 -27.14 44.05 14.35
N ILE A 11 -27.00 43.23 13.30
CA ILE A 11 -27.27 43.42 11.84
C ILE A 11 -26.39 42.34 11.17
N ILE A 12 -26.87 41.13 10.84
CA ILE A 12 -27.76 40.71 9.74
C ILE A 12 -27.18 40.93 8.33
N LEU A 13 -26.83 39.79 7.72
CA LEU A 13 -26.88 39.37 6.30
C LEU A 13 -26.26 40.27 5.20
N ALA A 14 -25.28 39.69 4.50
CA ALA A 14 -25.15 39.83 3.05
C ALA A 14 -24.73 38.48 2.46
N SER A 15 -25.71 37.75 1.95
CA SER A 15 -25.54 36.61 1.04
C SER A 15 -25.67 37.15 -0.38
N ALA A 16 -24.69 36.89 -1.27
CA ALA A 16 -24.91 36.71 -2.72
C ALA A 16 -23.59 36.75 -3.51
N PHE A 17 -23.33 35.66 -4.23
CA PHE A 17 -22.77 35.60 -5.57
C PHE A 17 -21.39 36.22 -5.86
N LEU A 18 -20.38 35.34 -5.93
CA LEU A 18 -19.47 35.33 -7.08
C LEU A 18 -19.23 33.86 -7.50
N ALA A 19 -20.22 33.30 -8.20
CA ALA A 19 -19.97 32.21 -9.13
C ALA A 19 -19.70 32.88 -10.49
N VAL A 20 -18.51 32.66 -11.05
CA VAL A 20 -18.20 32.54 -12.48
C VAL A 20 -16.67 32.53 -12.63
N SER A 21 -16.19 31.58 -13.43
CA SER A 21 -14.83 31.44 -13.98
C SER A 21 -13.77 30.72 -13.14
N LEU A 22 -13.94 29.41 -12.98
CA LEU A 22 -12.89 28.49 -13.43
C LEU A 22 -13.48 27.61 -14.53
N ILE A 23 -13.66 28.23 -15.70
CA ILE A 23 -13.61 27.49 -16.95
C ILE A 23 -12.17 27.00 -17.00
N SER A 24 -11.93 25.77 -16.53
CA SER A 24 -10.74 25.07 -16.96
C SER A 24 -10.82 25.06 -18.49
N PRO A 25 -9.83 25.58 -19.22
CA PRO A 25 -9.77 25.28 -20.65
C PRO A 25 -9.82 23.76 -20.80
N PRO A 26 -10.50 23.20 -21.82
CA PRO A 26 -10.19 21.84 -22.19
C PRO A 26 -8.68 21.83 -22.44
N ALA A 27 -7.94 21.06 -21.65
CA ALA A 27 -6.56 20.76 -21.98
C ALA A 27 -6.62 20.04 -23.34
N SER A 28 -6.42 20.80 -24.39
CA SER A 28 -6.22 20.30 -25.74
C SER A 28 -4.75 19.93 -25.86
N ALA A 29 -4.52 18.77 -26.50
CA ALA A 29 -3.24 18.27 -27.00
C ALA A 29 -2.12 18.03 -25.96
N GLN A 30 -1.83 16.75 -25.72
CA GLN A 30 -0.46 16.35 -25.41
C GLN A 30 -0.04 15.11 -26.22
N THR A 31 -0.02 15.27 -27.54
CA THR A 31 0.87 14.51 -28.42
C THR A 31 2.23 15.18 -28.34
N ASN A 32 3.04 14.81 -27.36
CA ASN A 32 4.48 15.09 -27.39
C ASN A 32 5.21 13.86 -26.86
N CYS A 33 5.05 12.76 -27.59
CA CYS A 33 5.92 11.61 -27.42
C CYS A 33 7.23 12.04 -28.05
N SER A 34 8.19 12.34 -27.19
CA SER A 34 9.52 12.88 -27.46
C SER A 34 10.13 12.36 -28.77
N ASP A 35 11.01 13.15 -29.38
CA ASP A 35 11.84 12.86 -30.57
C ASP A 35 12.80 11.66 -30.35
N HIS A 36 12.28 10.56 -29.83
CA HIS A 36 13.03 9.36 -29.54
C HIS A 36 13.22 8.59 -30.84
N THR A 37 14.49 8.37 -31.14
CA THR A 37 14.87 7.54 -32.29
C THR A 37 14.98 6.10 -31.79
N PHE A 38 14.04 5.26 -32.21
CA PHE A 38 14.14 3.82 -31.94
C PHE A 38 15.28 3.22 -32.75
N SER A 39 15.92 2.21 -32.17
CA SER A 39 16.97 1.45 -32.85
C SER A 39 16.45 0.77 -34.13
N GLY A 40 17.38 0.40 -35.01
CA GLY A 40 17.06 -0.37 -36.21
C GLY A 40 16.17 0.37 -37.22
N GLY A 41 16.08 1.70 -37.13
CA GLY A 41 15.28 2.52 -38.05
C GLY A 41 13.77 2.37 -37.88
N ARG A 42 13.30 1.89 -36.72
CA ARG A 42 11.87 1.75 -36.44
C ARG A 42 11.21 3.12 -36.33
N VAL A 43 10.11 3.31 -37.06
CA VAL A 43 9.30 4.53 -37.04
C VAL A 43 7.84 4.13 -36.84
N TYR A 44 7.14 4.89 -35.98
CA TYR A 44 5.75 4.64 -35.63
C TYR A 44 4.87 5.80 -36.10
N ALA A 45 3.69 5.47 -36.62
CA ALA A 45 2.77 6.46 -37.20
C ALA A 45 2.07 7.32 -36.13
N ALA A 46 1.85 6.75 -34.94
CA ALA A 46 1.15 7.42 -33.84
C ALA A 46 1.83 7.10 -32.50
N CYS A 47 1.53 7.93 -31.50
CA CYS A 47 2.10 7.79 -30.17
C CYS A 47 1.22 8.45 -29.10
N SER A 48 1.40 8.06 -27.84
CA SER A 48 0.72 8.66 -26.70
C SER A 48 1.45 8.45 -25.39
N ALA A 49 1.44 9.48 -24.54
CA ALA A 49 1.84 9.36 -23.14
C ALA A 49 0.73 8.64 -22.36
N LEU A 50 1.11 7.62 -21.60
CA LEU A 50 0.16 6.85 -20.81
C LEU A 50 -0.15 7.57 -19.48
N GLY A 51 0.80 8.29 -18.90
CA GLY A 51 0.64 9.00 -17.63
C GLY A 51 1.07 8.13 -16.45
N GLU A 52 0.47 6.95 -16.29
CA GLU A 52 0.87 5.99 -15.25
C GLU A 52 2.27 5.41 -15.53
N LEU A 53 3.10 5.32 -14.47
CA LEU A 53 4.47 4.82 -14.53
C LEU A 53 5.41 5.65 -15.42
N GLY A 54 4.99 6.86 -15.82
CA GLY A 54 5.73 7.67 -16.79
C GLY A 54 5.90 6.99 -18.14
N ALA A 55 5.01 6.06 -18.49
CA ALA A 55 5.12 5.25 -19.69
C ALA A 55 4.56 5.96 -20.93
N SER A 56 5.01 5.52 -22.11
CA SER A 56 4.44 5.90 -23.40
C SER A 56 4.27 4.69 -24.31
N VAL A 57 3.36 4.81 -25.28
CA VAL A 57 3.17 3.80 -26.33
C VAL A 57 3.23 4.47 -27.69
N HIS A 58 3.88 3.81 -28.64
CA HIS A 58 4.00 4.20 -30.05
C HIS A 58 3.48 3.04 -30.89
N TRP A 59 2.74 3.31 -31.94
CA TRP A 59 2.18 2.25 -32.78
C TRP A 59 2.00 2.64 -34.24
N THR A 60 1.98 1.61 -35.09
CA THR A 60 1.54 1.66 -36.48
C THR A 60 0.57 0.52 -36.70
N HIS A 61 -0.67 0.82 -37.12
CA HIS A 61 -1.67 -0.19 -37.44
C HIS A 61 -1.66 -0.53 -38.93
N HIS A 62 -1.63 -1.82 -39.23
CA HIS A 62 -1.61 -2.37 -40.58
C HIS A 62 -2.96 -3.02 -40.88
N ALA A 63 -3.90 -2.23 -41.42
CA ALA A 63 -5.25 -2.69 -41.69
C ALA A 63 -5.32 -3.88 -42.67
N ALA A 64 -4.35 -4.00 -43.59
CA ALA A 64 -4.34 -5.04 -44.62
C ALA A 64 -4.21 -6.47 -44.07
N ASN A 65 -3.51 -6.63 -42.94
CA ASN A 65 -3.26 -7.93 -42.31
C ASN A 65 -3.71 -7.99 -40.84
N GLY A 66 -4.35 -6.92 -40.33
CA GLY A 66 -4.88 -6.86 -38.97
C GLY A 66 -3.79 -6.91 -37.90
N THR A 67 -2.59 -6.41 -38.20
CA THR A 67 -1.47 -6.35 -37.24
C THR A 67 -1.20 -4.94 -36.75
N ALA A 68 -0.50 -4.83 -35.63
CA ALA A 68 0.05 -3.58 -35.15
C ALA A 68 1.52 -3.78 -34.78
N ASP A 69 2.36 -2.84 -35.21
CA ASP A 69 3.68 -2.63 -34.63
C ASP A 69 3.51 -1.74 -33.41
N VAL A 70 4.10 -2.14 -32.29
CA VAL A 70 4.02 -1.43 -31.02
C VAL A 70 5.43 -1.24 -30.46
N ALA A 71 5.70 -0.06 -29.92
CA ALA A 71 6.79 0.18 -28.98
C ALA A 71 6.22 0.77 -27.68
N PHE A 72 6.47 0.08 -26.58
CA PHE A 72 6.16 0.52 -25.24
C PHE A 72 7.43 0.99 -24.55
N ARG A 73 7.39 2.20 -23.99
CA ARG A 73 8.51 2.80 -23.28
C ARG A 73 8.16 3.03 -21.83
N VAL A 74 9.03 2.66 -20.92
CA VAL A 74 8.81 2.90 -19.48
C VAL A 74 10.13 3.06 -18.72
N PRO A 75 10.26 4.08 -17.85
CA PRO A 75 11.38 4.19 -16.93
C PRO A 75 11.47 2.97 -16.00
N GLY A 76 12.67 2.45 -15.77
CA GLY A 76 12.88 1.29 -14.90
C GLY A 76 14.34 1.08 -14.51
N GLY A 77 14.58 0.31 -13.45
CA GLY A 77 15.92 -0.06 -13.02
C GLY A 77 16.45 -1.32 -13.72
N THR A 78 17.77 -1.48 -13.80
CA THR A 78 18.44 -2.67 -14.35
C THR A 78 18.20 -3.94 -13.52
N ALA A 79 17.91 -3.78 -12.23
CA ALA A 79 17.48 -4.89 -11.36
C ALA A 79 16.01 -5.30 -11.59
N GLY A 80 15.26 -4.52 -12.37
CA GLY A 80 13.84 -4.66 -12.58
C GLY A 80 13.46 -5.32 -13.90
N TRP A 81 12.23 -5.06 -14.32
CA TRP A 81 11.65 -5.55 -15.57
C TRP A 81 10.52 -4.63 -16.03
N ALA A 82 10.20 -4.66 -17.32
CA ALA A 82 9.07 -3.96 -17.92
C ALA A 82 8.15 -4.97 -18.63
N ALA A 83 6.87 -4.67 -18.73
CA ALA A 83 5.94 -5.49 -19.48
C ALA A 83 4.86 -4.68 -20.16
N TRP A 84 4.48 -5.13 -21.35
CA TRP A 84 3.35 -4.63 -22.12
C TRP A 84 2.51 -5.79 -22.59
N ALA A 85 1.19 -5.64 -22.57
CA ALA A 85 0.27 -6.72 -22.86
C ALA A 85 -1.02 -6.27 -23.54
N ILE A 86 -1.63 -7.20 -24.27
CA ILE A 86 -3.03 -7.14 -24.67
C ILE A 86 -3.81 -8.17 -23.86
N ASN A 87 -4.94 -7.79 -23.28
CA ASN A 87 -5.87 -8.71 -22.65
C ASN A 87 -7.16 -8.84 -23.50
N PRO A 88 -7.33 -9.96 -24.24
CA PRO A 88 -8.51 -10.16 -25.09
C PRO A 88 -9.83 -10.24 -24.33
N SER A 89 -9.80 -10.52 -23.02
CA SER A 89 -10.99 -10.82 -22.23
C SER A 89 -11.51 -9.64 -21.41
N ALA A 90 -10.62 -8.80 -20.88
CA ALA A 90 -11.02 -7.67 -20.01
C ALA A 90 -9.91 -6.62 -19.88
N VAL A 91 -10.26 -5.42 -19.40
CA VAL A 91 -9.27 -4.44 -18.90
C VAL A 91 -8.73 -4.91 -17.56
N GLY A 92 -7.45 -5.27 -17.49
CA GLY A 92 -6.76 -5.68 -16.26
C GLY A 92 -5.76 -6.83 -16.47
N MET A 93 -5.03 -7.19 -15.42
CA MET A 93 -3.89 -8.11 -15.50
C MET A 93 -4.25 -9.58 -15.80
N LEU A 94 -5.33 -10.11 -15.21
CA LEU A 94 -5.68 -11.53 -15.35
C LEU A 94 -6.18 -11.83 -16.77
N GLY A 95 -5.50 -12.74 -17.46
CA GLY A 95 -5.71 -13.05 -18.88
C GLY A 95 -4.84 -12.24 -19.84
N ALA A 96 -3.95 -11.38 -19.32
CA ALA A 96 -3.08 -10.55 -20.14
C ALA A 96 -2.04 -11.39 -20.89
N ASN A 97 -2.02 -11.25 -22.21
CA ASN A 97 -1.03 -11.84 -23.11
C ASN A 97 0.13 -10.87 -23.21
N THR A 98 1.23 -11.21 -22.54
CA THR A 98 2.21 -10.23 -22.09
C THR A 98 3.56 -10.47 -22.73
N VAL A 99 4.19 -9.39 -23.19
CA VAL A 99 5.59 -9.30 -23.60
C VAL A 99 6.36 -8.67 -22.45
N PHE A 100 7.30 -9.41 -21.87
CA PHE A 100 8.14 -8.95 -20.77
C PHE A 100 9.55 -8.65 -21.27
N ALA A 101 10.20 -7.67 -20.66
CA ALA A 101 11.60 -7.33 -20.83
C ALA A 101 12.31 -7.28 -19.48
N TYR A 102 13.48 -7.91 -19.36
CA TYR A 102 14.26 -7.99 -18.12
C TYR A 102 15.74 -8.19 -18.43
N HIS A 103 16.62 -7.91 -17.48
CA HIS A 103 18.05 -8.22 -17.63
C HIS A 103 18.34 -9.69 -17.27
N GLU A 104 19.01 -10.40 -18.16
CA GLU A 104 19.51 -11.74 -17.88
C GLU A 104 20.68 -11.68 -16.88
N PRO A 105 20.63 -12.40 -15.74
CA PRO A 105 21.66 -12.29 -14.70
C PRO A 105 23.06 -12.70 -15.16
N ALA A 106 23.15 -13.66 -16.09
CA ALA A 106 24.42 -14.21 -16.55
C ALA A 106 25.17 -13.26 -17.49
N THR A 107 24.45 -12.54 -18.35
CA THR A 107 25.03 -11.72 -19.42
C THR A 107 24.82 -10.22 -19.23
N GLY A 108 23.88 -9.82 -18.38
CA GLY A 108 23.41 -8.44 -18.22
C GLY A 108 22.60 -7.92 -19.42
N SER A 109 22.42 -8.73 -20.46
CA SER A 109 21.68 -8.36 -21.67
C SER A 109 20.17 -8.30 -21.41
N VAL A 110 19.47 -7.43 -22.15
CA VAL A 110 18.01 -7.36 -22.09
C VAL A 110 17.42 -8.53 -22.88
N ARG A 111 16.60 -9.33 -22.23
CA ARG A 111 15.88 -10.45 -22.83
C ARG A 111 14.39 -10.21 -22.84
N VAL A 112 13.73 -10.86 -23.79
CA VAL A 112 12.27 -10.86 -23.92
C VAL A 112 11.71 -12.24 -23.71
N LEU A 113 10.60 -12.33 -22.98
CA LEU A 113 9.76 -13.52 -22.92
C LEU A 113 8.30 -13.14 -23.17
N THR A 114 7.50 -14.08 -23.64
CA THR A 114 6.04 -13.94 -23.72
C THR A 114 5.34 -14.99 -22.87
N ALA A 115 4.30 -14.57 -22.16
CA ALA A 115 3.48 -15.47 -21.35
C ALA A 115 2.06 -14.94 -21.16
N VAL A 116 1.12 -15.85 -20.92
CA VAL A 116 -0.26 -15.50 -20.54
C VAL A 116 -0.36 -15.45 -19.01
N VAL A 117 -0.70 -14.27 -18.47
CA VAL A 117 -0.80 -14.05 -17.02
C VAL A 117 -2.19 -14.47 -16.53
N GLY A 118 -2.35 -15.76 -16.24
CA GLY A 118 -3.63 -16.33 -15.78
C GLY A 118 -3.92 -16.19 -14.28
N SER A 119 -2.93 -15.81 -13.47
CA SER A 119 -3.04 -15.71 -12.01
C SER A 119 -2.16 -14.59 -11.45
N TYR A 120 -2.31 -14.28 -10.16
CA TYR A 120 -1.45 -13.31 -9.44
C TYR A 120 -0.09 -13.89 -9.02
N ALA A 121 0.18 -15.17 -9.31
CA ALA A 121 1.45 -15.83 -9.08
C ALA A 121 1.71 -16.78 -10.25
N PRO A 122 1.87 -16.24 -11.48
CA PRO A 122 2.08 -17.06 -12.65
C PRO A 122 3.46 -17.71 -12.59
N VAL A 123 3.57 -18.94 -13.08
CA VAL A 123 4.87 -19.51 -13.44
C VAL A 123 5.19 -18.95 -14.82
N LEU A 124 6.16 -18.04 -14.89
CA LEU A 124 6.57 -17.44 -16.15
C LEU A 124 7.50 -18.39 -16.89
N ALA A 125 7.06 -18.81 -18.08
CA ALA A 125 7.84 -19.56 -19.03
C ALA A 125 7.61 -18.95 -20.41
N ASP A 126 8.66 -18.83 -21.20
CA ASP A 126 8.53 -18.29 -22.55
C ASP A 126 7.66 -19.22 -23.40
N GLY A 127 6.59 -18.67 -23.97
CA GLY A 127 5.60 -19.45 -24.69
C GLY A 127 4.70 -18.60 -25.58
N ASN A 128 3.88 -19.27 -26.37
CA ASN A 128 2.98 -18.61 -27.32
C ASN A 128 1.85 -17.87 -26.61
N LEU A 129 1.51 -16.70 -27.14
CA LEU A 129 0.31 -15.95 -26.77
C LEU A 129 -0.92 -16.52 -27.50
N THR A 130 -2.11 -16.12 -27.07
CA THR A 130 -3.39 -16.53 -27.70
C THR A 130 -3.63 -15.87 -29.06
N PHE A 131 -2.73 -14.98 -29.49
CA PHE A 131 -2.68 -14.37 -30.82
C PHE A 131 -1.24 -14.39 -31.35
N ALA A 132 -1.08 -14.28 -32.66
CA ALA A 132 0.22 -14.34 -33.29
C ALA A 132 1.10 -13.14 -32.92
N VAL A 133 2.37 -13.42 -32.58
CA VAL A 133 3.44 -12.43 -32.40
C VAL A 133 4.45 -12.66 -33.52
N HIS A 134 4.52 -11.73 -34.46
CA HIS A 134 5.36 -11.81 -35.65
C HIS A 134 6.78 -11.32 -35.39
N GLY A 135 6.95 -10.45 -34.40
CA GLY A 135 8.23 -9.92 -33.95
C GLY A 135 8.15 -9.47 -32.51
N ARG A 136 9.26 -9.60 -31.78
CA ARG A 136 9.39 -9.14 -30.39
C ARG A 136 10.84 -8.84 -30.07
N GLY A 137 11.08 -7.85 -29.23
CA GLY A 137 12.41 -7.52 -28.72
C GLY A 137 12.32 -6.39 -27.72
N ALA A 138 13.43 -6.14 -27.02
CA ALA A 138 13.49 -5.07 -26.05
C ALA A 138 14.91 -4.54 -25.91
N GLU A 139 14.99 -3.28 -25.52
CA GLU A 139 16.24 -2.56 -25.30
C GLU A 139 16.15 -1.79 -23.99
N TYR A 140 17.31 -1.45 -23.43
CA TYR A 140 17.42 -0.63 -22.24
C TYR A 140 18.45 0.46 -22.48
N ILE A 141 18.01 1.71 -22.50
CA ILE A 141 18.83 2.87 -22.82
C ILE A 141 18.48 3.97 -21.81
N ASP A 142 19.50 4.54 -21.18
CA ASP A 142 19.38 5.69 -20.26
C ASP A 142 18.30 5.55 -19.17
N GLY A 143 18.15 4.35 -18.61
CA GLY A 143 17.18 4.12 -17.53
C GLY A 143 15.77 3.77 -18.00
N VAL A 144 15.57 3.56 -19.31
CA VAL A 144 14.25 3.33 -19.92
C VAL A 144 14.27 2.01 -20.68
N TYR A 145 13.24 1.19 -20.45
CA TYR A 145 12.97 0.02 -21.28
C TYR A 145 12.17 0.42 -22.50
N ASP A 146 12.64 -0.01 -23.68
CA ASP A 146 11.94 0.08 -24.95
C ASP A 146 11.56 -1.34 -25.39
N VAL A 147 10.30 -1.73 -25.18
CA VAL A 147 9.77 -3.05 -25.55
C VAL A 147 9.02 -2.92 -26.87
N HIS A 148 9.41 -3.68 -27.88
CA HIS A 148 8.76 -3.67 -29.19
C HIS A 148 8.16 -5.03 -29.54
N ALA A 149 7.00 -5.00 -30.21
CA ALA A 149 6.35 -6.19 -30.71
C ALA A 149 5.52 -5.89 -31.97
N THR A 150 5.46 -6.86 -32.87
CA THR A 150 4.50 -6.88 -34.00
C THR A 150 3.49 -7.98 -33.70
N VAL A 151 2.23 -7.61 -33.48
CA VAL A 151 1.19 -8.52 -33.01
C VAL A 151 -0.03 -8.52 -33.92
N SER A 152 -0.66 -9.67 -34.08
CA SER A 152 -2.02 -9.74 -34.64
C SER A 152 -3.02 -9.24 -33.61
N LEU A 153 -3.91 -8.34 -34.01
CA LEU A 153 -4.95 -7.79 -33.13
C LEU A 153 -6.07 -8.83 -32.94
N PRO A 154 -6.27 -9.37 -31.73
CA PRO A 154 -7.25 -10.44 -31.51
C PRO A 154 -8.69 -9.94 -31.71
N GLY A 155 -9.57 -10.86 -32.11
CA GLY A 155 -10.99 -10.58 -32.30
C GLY A 155 -11.33 -9.74 -33.54
N ASN A 156 -10.39 -9.59 -34.48
CA ASN A 156 -10.54 -8.76 -35.68
C ASN A 156 -11.02 -7.33 -35.35
N SER A 157 -10.48 -6.78 -34.26
CA SER A 157 -10.84 -5.46 -33.74
C SER A 157 -9.59 -4.62 -33.54
N THR A 158 -9.66 -3.35 -33.89
CA THR A 158 -8.60 -2.38 -33.57
C THR A 158 -8.66 -1.94 -32.11
N ARG A 159 -9.81 -2.18 -31.45
CA ARG A 159 -10.00 -1.91 -30.03
C ARG A 159 -9.52 -3.09 -29.20
N GLN A 160 -8.54 -2.83 -28.36
CA GLN A 160 -7.87 -3.79 -27.50
C GLN A 160 -7.86 -3.30 -26.06
N ASN A 161 -7.67 -4.21 -25.11
CA ASN A 161 -7.37 -3.82 -23.73
C ASN A 161 -5.88 -3.93 -23.51
N ILE A 162 -5.20 -2.80 -23.33
CA ILE A 162 -3.77 -2.79 -23.03
C ILE A 162 -3.53 -2.77 -21.53
N VAL A 163 -2.47 -3.45 -21.11
CA VAL A 163 -1.99 -3.48 -19.72
C VAL A 163 -0.49 -3.30 -19.76
N TRP A 164 0.06 -2.51 -18.85
CA TRP A 164 1.49 -2.31 -18.75
C TRP A 164 1.96 -2.34 -17.30
N GLN A 165 3.21 -2.74 -17.08
CA GLN A 165 3.80 -2.82 -15.75
C GLN A 165 5.30 -2.56 -15.79
N VAL A 166 5.80 -2.11 -14.64
CA VAL A 166 7.23 -2.11 -14.32
C VAL A 166 7.42 -2.71 -12.93
N GLY A 167 8.43 -3.56 -12.78
CA GLY A 167 8.85 -4.15 -11.52
C GLY A 167 10.28 -3.73 -11.17
N THR A 168 10.61 -3.76 -9.89
CA THR A 168 11.92 -3.34 -9.37
C THR A 168 12.88 -4.50 -9.11
N SER A 169 12.42 -5.73 -9.24
CA SER A 169 13.21 -6.94 -9.01
C SER A 169 12.89 -8.03 -10.03
N ALA A 170 13.93 -8.70 -10.51
CA ALA A 170 13.87 -9.89 -11.34
C ALA A 170 14.85 -10.94 -10.79
N ALA A 171 14.45 -11.69 -9.76
CA ALA A 171 15.28 -12.77 -9.22
C ALA A 171 15.37 -13.94 -10.22
N ASP A 172 16.52 -14.60 -10.24
CA ASP A 172 16.84 -15.70 -11.15
C ASP A 172 16.67 -15.37 -12.65
N GLY A 173 16.60 -14.08 -12.99
CA GLY A 173 16.40 -13.64 -14.37
C GLY A 173 14.97 -13.84 -14.87
N LEU A 174 13.97 -13.79 -14.00
CA LEU A 174 12.56 -13.74 -14.40
C LEU A 174 11.84 -12.58 -13.71
N PRO A 175 10.84 -11.96 -14.36
CA PRO A 175 10.01 -10.94 -13.73
C PRO A 175 9.36 -11.41 -12.42
N GLU A 176 9.62 -10.71 -11.31
CA GLU A 176 8.92 -10.95 -10.03
C GLU A 176 7.65 -10.10 -9.88
N ASN A 177 6.96 -10.24 -8.75
CA ASN A 177 5.81 -9.41 -8.43
C ASN A 177 6.17 -7.91 -8.42
N HIS A 178 5.38 -7.12 -9.14
CA HIS A 178 5.46 -5.66 -9.10
C HIS A 178 4.66 -5.07 -7.93
N GLN A 179 4.76 -3.75 -7.74
CA GLN A 179 3.97 -3.03 -6.75
C GLN A 179 2.47 -3.21 -7.01
N ALA A 180 1.70 -3.55 -5.97
CA ALA A 180 0.27 -3.79 -6.06
C ALA A 180 -0.55 -2.56 -5.62
N PHE A 181 -0.06 -1.35 -5.88
CA PHE A 181 -0.72 -0.08 -5.55
C PHE A 181 -0.25 1.02 -6.50
N GLY A 182 -0.86 2.21 -6.41
CA GLY A 182 -0.49 3.38 -7.22
C GLY A 182 -0.66 3.12 -8.71
N ASP A 183 0.25 3.70 -9.49
CA ASP A 183 0.27 3.66 -10.95
C ASP A 183 0.23 2.23 -11.51
N ASN A 184 0.91 1.26 -10.87
CA ASN A 184 0.87 -0.14 -11.31
C ASN A 184 -0.56 -0.71 -11.35
N ILE A 185 -1.45 -0.32 -10.44
CA ILE A 185 -2.85 -0.79 -10.47
C ILE A 185 -3.69 -0.02 -11.51
N MET A 186 -3.30 1.21 -11.82
CA MET A 186 -3.97 2.06 -12.80
C MET A 186 -3.51 1.78 -14.24
N SER A 187 -2.44 0.99 -14.41
CA SER A 187 -1.77 0.74 -15.70
C SER A 187 -2.50 -0.25 -16.60
N SER A 188 -3.76 0.03 -16.90
CA SER A 188 -4.58 -0.72 -17.86
C SER A 188 -5.68 0.17 -18.44
N ARG A 189 -5.94 0.05 -19.74
CA ARG A 189 -7.04 0.78 -20.40
C ARG A 189 -7.50 0.10 -21.70
N SER A 190 -8.64 0.53 -22.22
CA SER A 190 -9.03 0.21 -23.60
C SER A 190 -8.29 1.15 -24.57
N TRP A 191 -7.85 0.63 -25.70
CA TRP A 191 -7.01 1.30 -26.69
C TRP A 191 -7.51 1.00 -28.09
N ASP A 192 -7.53 1.99 -28.97
CA ASP A 192 -7.86 1.79 -30.38
C ASP A 192 -6.63 2.04 -31.27
N PHE A 193 -6.10 0.98 -31.87
CA PHE A 193 -4.91 1.05 -32.72
C PHE A 193 -5.15 1.78 -34.06
N SER A 194 -6.40 2.02 -34.45
CA SER A 194 -6.72 2.76 -35.68
C SER A 194 -6.66 4.28 -35.53
N SER A 195 -6.69 4.78 -34.30
CA SER A 195 -6.78 6.22 -34.02
C SER A 195 -5.40 6.89 -34.15
N SER A 196 -5.34 8.06 -34.80
CA SER A 196 -4.10 8.84 -34.95
C SER A 196 -3.82 9.75 -33.75
N ASP A 197 -4.88 10.30 -33.17
CA ASP A 197 -4.86 10.86 -31.82
C ASP A 197 -5.37 9.78 -30.90
N ALA A 198 -4.74 9.53 -29.76
CA ALA A 198 -5.19 8.57 -28.75
C ALA A 198 -6.52 8.97 -28.09
N ALA A 199 -7.56 9.22 -28.89
CA ALA A 199 -8.90 9.55 -28.47
C ALA A 199 -9.41 8.37 -27.64
N VAL A 200 -9.40 8.62 -26.33
CA VAL A 200 -10.12 7.89 -25.31
C VAL A 200 -11.56 7.75 -25.80
N ALA A 201 -11.93 6.58 -26.31
CA ALA A 201 -13.33 6.23 -26.32
C ALA A 201 -13.73 6.17 -24.84
N ASP A 202 -14.61 7.09 -24.40
CA ASP A 202 -15.18 7.11 -23.06
C ASP A 202 -15.54 5.68 -22.64
N VAL A 203 -14.69 5.08 -21.80
CA VAL A 203 -15.02 3.83 -21.14
C VAL A 203 -15.83 4.22 -19.91
N PRO A 204 -17.03 3.64 -19.68
CA PRO A 204 -17.67 3.78 -18.38
C PRO A 204 -16.64 3.40 -17.32
N ALA A 205 -16.53 4.22 -16.27
CA ALA A 205 -15.51 4.12 -15.22
C ALA A 205 -15.08 2.68 -14.97
N PRO A 206 -13.76 2.39 -14.84
CA PRO A 206 -13.27 1.03 -14.64
C PRO A 206 -14.14 0.32 -13.62
N ARG A 207 -14.59 -0.92 -13.91
CA ARG A 207 -15.14 -1.77 -12.85
C ARG A 207 -14.14 -1.71 -11.72
N GLU A 208 -14.56 -1.10 -10.60
CA GLU A 208 -13.73 -0.82 -9.42
C GLU A 208 -12.75 -1.97 -9.23
N SER A 209 -11.45 -1.69 -9.35
CA SER A 209 -10.46 -2.74 -9.20
C SER A 209 -10.67 -3.39 -7.83
N VAL A 210 -10.51 -4.71 -7.73
CA VAL A 210 -10.61 -5.42 -6.44
C VAL A 210 -9.70 -4.74 -5.40
N TYR A 211 -8.65 -4.04 -5.80
CA TYR A 211 -7.82 -3.26 -4.89
C TYR A 211 -8.42 -1.89 -4.50
N SER A 212 -9.09 -1.14 -5.39
CA SER A 212 -9.75 0.13 -5.00
C SER A 212 -10.83 -0.10 -3.95
N THR A 213 -11.59 -1.19 -4.08
CA THR A 213 -12.57 -1.62 -3.06
C THR A 213 -11.91 -2.05 -1.74
N LEU A 214 -10.66 -2.55 -1.79
CA LEU A 214 -9.91 -2.99 -0.60
C LEU A 214 -9.05 -1.89 0.02
N LEU A 215 -8.76 -0.79 -0.67
CA LEU A 215 -7.90 0.28 -0.15
C LEU A 215 -8.47 0.91 1.12
N ARG A 216 -9.77 1.21 1.13
CA ARG A 216 -10.44 1.75 2.33
C ARG A 216 -10.36 0.75 3.50
N PRO A 217 -10.72 -0.53 3.36
CA PRO A 217 -10.49 -1.54 4.39
C PRO A 217 -9.02 -1.69 4.84
N LYS A 218 -8.03 -1.60 3.93
CA LYS A 218 -6.60 -1.63 4.27
C LYS A 218 -6.21 -0.45 5.16
N ASN A 219 -6.68 0.75 4.82
CA ASN A 219 -6.45 1.95 5.62
C ASN A 219 -7.12 1.85 7.00
N ILE A 220 -8.36 1.36 7.06
CA ILE A 220 -9.08 1.12 8.32
C ILE A 220 -8.30 0.13 9.20
N HIS A 221 -7.88 -1.00 8.64
CA HIS A 221 -7.04 -1.99 9.35
C HIS A 221 -5.76 -1.34 9.90
N GLY A 222 -5.05 -0.57 9.08
CA GLY A 222 -3.81 0.11 9.47
C GLY A 222 -4.02 1.07 10.64
N VAL A 223 -5.04 1.95 10.56
CA VAL A 223 -5.34 2.94 11.61
C VAL A 223 -5.77 2.27 12.91
N LEU A 224 -6.71 1.32 12.85
CA LEU A 224 -7.18 0.61 14.05
C LEU A 224 -6.02 -0.08 14.79
N ASN A 225 -5.11 -0.72 14.05
CA ASN A 225 -3.99 -1.46 14.63
C ASN A 225 -2.84 -0.55 15.10
N ALA A 226 -2.60 0.58 14.43
CA ALA A 226 -1.64 1.57 14.90
C ALA A 226 -2.10 2.20 16.22
N VAL A 227 -3.37 2.59 16.33
CA VAL A 227 -3.93 3.18 17.56
C VAL A 227 -3.97 2.16 18.70
N SER A 228 -4.37 0.92 18.44
CA SER A 228 -4.45 -0.12 19.48
C SER A 228 -3.07 -0.65 19.90
N TRP A 229 -2.49 -1.52 19.07
CA TRP A 229 -1.24 -2.23 19.36
C TRP A 229 -0.03 -1.30 19.43
N GLY A 230 -0.05 -0.23 18.63
CA GLY A 230 1.06 0.71 18.52
C GLY A 230 1.06 1.84 19.54
N VAL A 231 -0.07 2.18 20.17
CA VAL A 231 -0.19 3.35 21.07
C VAL A 231 -0.89 3.03 22.39
N LEU A 232 -2.13 2.57 22.36
CA LEU A 232 -2.92 2.36 23.59
C LEU A 232 -2.32 1.30 24.52
N LEU A 233 -1.89 0.16 24.00
CA LEU A 233 -1.31 -0.89 24.85
C LEU A 233 0.04 -0.48 25.46
N PRO A 234 1.01 0.09 24.68
CA PRO A 234 2.24 0.64 25.24
C PRO A 234 1.98 1.74 26.28
N LEU A 235 1.05 2.66 26.01
CA LEU A 235 0.67 3.71 26.95
C LEU A 235 0.14 3.12 28.26
N GLY A 236 -0.75 2.13 28.19
CA GLY A 236 -1.26 1.46 29.37
C GLY A 236 -0.16 0.78 30.21
N VAL A 237 0.88 0.22 29.58
CA VAL A 237 2.04 -0.35 30.28
C VAL A 237 2.86 0.73 30.98
N ILE A 238 3.12 1.86 30.32
CA ILE A 238 3.82 3.02 30.88
C ILE A 238 3.06 3.55 32.12
N LEU A 239 1.74 3.75 32.00
CA LEU A 239 0.90 4.22 33.12
C LEU A 239 0.97 3.27 34.31
N ALA A 240 0.84 1.96 34.10
CA ALA A 240 0.93 0.97 35.18
C ALA A 240 2.30 0.91 35.85
N ARG A 241 3.38 1.00 35.06
CA ARG A 241 4.75 0.90 35.57
C ARG A 241 5.12 2.10 36.44
N TYR A 242 4.81 3.30 35.97
CA TYR A 242 5.32 4.53 36.57
C TYR A 242 4.36 5.18 37.57
N MET A 243 3.05 5.18 37.32
CA MET A 243 2.10 5.80 38.26
C MET A 243 1.92 4.99 39.54
N ARG A 244 2.07 3.65 39.48
CA ARG A 244 2.02 2.74 40.64
C ARG A 244 2.97 3.12 41.79
N VAL A 245 4.04 3.83 41.47
CA VAL A 245 5.09 4.20 42.45
C VAL A 245 4.58 5.24 43.46
N PHE A 246 3.58 6.04 43.07
CA PHE A 246 3.03 7.11 43.89
C PHE A 246 1.77 6.65 44.62
N PRO A 247 1.77 6.61 45.97
CA PRO A 247 0.59 6.17 46.73
C PRO A 247 -0.67 7.01 46.48
N SER A 248 -0.50 8.31 46.17
CA SER A 248 -1.61 9.23 45.85
C SER A 248 -2.34 8.88 44.55
N LEU A 249 -1.76 8.02 43.71
CA LEU A 249 -2.35 7.57 42.44
C LEU A 249 -2.96 6.17 42.54
N ASP A 250 -3.03 5.57 43.73
CA ASP A 250 -3.78 4.34 43.98
C ASP A 250 -5.24 4.70 44.33
N PRO A 251 -6.27 4.14 43.65
CA PRO A 251 -6.24 3.09 42.63
C PRO A 251 -6.22 3.59 41.16
N ALA A 252 -6.08 4.90 40.93
CA ALA A 252 -6.18 5.52 39.59
C ALA A 252 -5.28 4.87 38.53
N TRP A 253 -4.02 4.54 38.85
CA TRP A 253 -3.10 3.89 37.91
C TRP A 253 -3.66 2.56 37.39
N PHE A 254 -4.37 1.82 38.24
CA PHE A 254 -4.93 0.50 37.90
C PHE A 254 -6.08 0.65 36.92
N TYR A 255 -7.00 1.60 37.17
CA TYR A 255 -8.12 1.87 36.26
C TYR A 255 -7.66 2.44 34.93
N LEU A 256 -6.68 3.36 34.91
CA LEU A 256 -6.11 3.91 33.68
C LEU A 256 -5.42 2.82 32.85
N HIS A 257 -4.67 1.92 33.49
CA HIS A 257 -4.09 0.76 32.82
C HIS A 257 -5.17 -0.12 32.20
N VAL A 258 -6.16 -0.54 32.99
CA VAL A 258 -7.24 -1.42 32.53
C VAL A 258 -8.02 -0.77 31.39
N ALA A 259 -8.35 0.52 31.49
CA ALA A 259 -9.03 1.24 30.41
C ALA A 259 -8.23 1.21 29.11
N CYS A 260 -6.92 1.53 29.16
CA CYS A 260 -6.06 1.48 27.97
C CYS A 260 -5.97 0.07 27.39
N GLN A 261 -5.79 -0.96 28.23
CA GLN A 261 -5.67 -2.36 27.78
C GLN A 261 -6.98 -2.87 27.17
N CYS A 262 -8.12 -2.64 27.82
CA CYS A 262 -9.42 -3.07 27.31
C CYS A 262 -9.78 -2.37 26.00
N SER A 263 -9.64 -1.05 25.94
CA SER A 263 -9.91 -0.29 24.71
C SER A 263 -8.96 -0.68 23.59
N GLY A 264 -7.66 -0.77 23.87
CA GLY A 264 -6.66 -1.22 22.90
C GLY A 264 -6.96 -2.63 22.39
N TYR A 265 -7.29 -3.56 23.28
CA TYR A 265 -7.62 -4.93 22.88
C TYR A 265 -8.86 -4.97 21.97
N VAL A 266 -9.97 -4.33 22.34
CA VAL A 266 -11.20 -4.33 21.53
C VAL A 266 -10.96 -3.74 20.14
N ILE A 267 -10.30 -2.58 20.05
CA ILE A 267 -9.96 -1.93 18.78
C ILE A 267 -9.01 -2.81 17.96
N GLY A 268 -8.02 -3.44 18.62
CA GLY A 268 -7.05 -4.32 17.99
C GLY A 268 -7.66 -5.59 17.45
N VAL A 269 -8.63 -6.20 18.15
CA VAL A 269 -9.39 -7.35 17.65
C VAL A 269 -10.21 -6.97 16.42
N ALA A 270 -10.90 -5.83 16.44
CA ALA A 270 -11.61 -5.34 15.26
C ALA A 270 -10.66 -5.14 14.07
N GLY A 271 -9.51 -4.50 14.29
CA GLY A 271 -8.46 -4.36 13.28
C GLY A 271 -7.96 -5.70 12.74
N TRP A 272 -7.70 -6.68 13.62
CA TRP A 272 -7.28 -8.02 13.23
C TRP A 272 -8.32 -8.75 12.37
N VAL A 273 -9.60 -8.68 12.74
CA VAL A 273 -10.71 -9.24 11.95
C VAL A 273 -10.76 -8.62 10.55
N VAL A 274 -10.65 -7.28 10.44
CA VAL A 274 -10.56 -6.62 9.13
C VAL A 274 -9.38 -7.16 8.33
N GLY A 275 -8.23 -7.38 8.97
CA GLY A 275 -7.04 -7.99 8.35
C GLY A 275 -7.28 -9.39 7.79
N LEU A 276 -8.00 -10.24 8.52
CA LEU A 276 -8.39 -11.57 8.04
C LEU A 276 -9.35 -11.50 6.84
N THR A 277 -10.33 -10.59 6.89
CA THR A 277 -11.29 -10.42 5.79
C THR A 277 -10.62 -9.86 4.52
N LEU A 278 -9.59 -9.02 4.67
CA LEU A 278 -8.76 -8.57 3.56
C LEU A 278 -8.05 -9.75 2.88
N GLY A 279 -7.47 -10.65 3.67
CA GLY A 279 -6.80 -11.85 3.16
C GLY A 279 -7.74 -12.81 2.41
N SER A 280 -8.96 -13.00 2.90
CA SER A 280 -9.95 -13.87 2.23
C SER A 280 -10.51 -13.25 0.96
N LYS A 281 -10.88 -11.97 0.99
CA LYS A 281 -11.42 -11.25 -0.19
C LYS A 281 -10.40 -11.10 -1.31
N ALA A 282 -9.12 -11.01 -0.97
CA ALA A 282 -8.06 -10.90 -1.97
C ALA A 282 -7.77 -12.21 -2.73
N LYS A 283 -8.39 -13.35 -2.38
CA LYS A 283 -8.19 -14.66 -3.04
C LYS A 283 -6.72 -15.02 -3.32
N GLY A 284 -5.81 -14.65 -2.41
CA GLY A 284 -4.37 -14.89 -2.56
C GLY A 284 -3.56 -13.75 -3.17
N ALA A 285 -4.19 -12.70 -3.71
CA ALA A 285 -3.49 -11.53 -4.27
C ALA A 285 -2.77 -10.67 -3.20
N LEU A 286 -3.15 -10.79 -1.93
CA LEU A 286 -2.48 -10.13 -0.80
C LEU A 286 -1.88 -11.19 0.13
N ARG A 287 -0.60 -11.51 -0.07
CA ARG A 287 0.08 -12.55 0.71
C ARG A 287 1.25 -11.98 1.50
N TYR A 288 0.98 -11.62 2.76
CA TYR A 288 1.98 -11.13 3.72
C TYR A 288 2.06 -12.08 4.94
N PRO A 289 2.64 -13.29 4.78
CA PRO A 289 2.60 -14.32 5.81
C PRO A 289 3.30 -13.88 7.10
N GLY A 290 4.41 -13.14 7.02
CA GLY A 290 5.10 -12.62 8.20
C GLY A 290 4.22 -11.72 9.07
N HIS A 291 3.65 -10.67 8.47
CA HIS A 291 2.74 -9.74 9.17
C HIS A 291 1.49 -10.44 9.72
N ARG A 292 0.92 -11.37 8.95
CA ARG A 292 -0.25 -12.15 9.39
C ARG A 292 0.07 -13.06 10.55
N ASN A 293 1.21 -13.75 10.53
CA ASN A 293 1.62 -14.68 11.58
C ASN A 293 1.90 -13.92 12.88
N ILE A 294 2.63 -12.82 12.81
CA ILE A 294 2.89 -11.94 13.97
C ILE A 294 1.58 -11.36 14.49
N GLY A 295 0.68 -10.89 13.61
CA GLY A 295 -0.63 -10.38 14.00
C GLY A 295 -1.51 -11.43 14.69
N THR A 296 -1.46 -12.69 14.22
CA THR A 296 -2.19 -13.80 14.85
C THR A 296 -1.61 -14.15 16.21
N ALA A 297 -0.28 -14.20 16.33
CA ALA A 297 0.38 -14.42 17.61
C ALA A 297 0.08 -13.30 18.61
N LEU A 298 0.06 -12.03 18.15
CA LEU A 298 -0.35 -10.87 18.95
C LEU A 298 -1.76 -11.04 19.49
N PHE A 299 -2.73 -11.43 18.65
CA PHE A 299 -4.10 -11.67 19.07
C PHE A 299 -4.18 -12.74 20.16
N VAL A 300 -3.50 -13.88 19.99
CA VAL A 300 -3.48 -14.99 20.96
C VAL A 300 -2.87 -14.54 22.29
N LEU A 301 -1.67 -13.95 22.27
CA LEU A 301 -0.98 -13.48 23.48
C LEU A 301 -1.77 -12.38 24.21
N SER A 302 -2.42 -11.50 23.47
CA SER A 302 -3.22 -10.41 24.05
C SER A 302 -4.55 -10.91 24.62
N THR A 303 -5.16 -11.93 24.02
CA THR A 303 -6.35 -12.61 24.58
C THR A 303 -5.98 -13.27 25.91
N LEU A 304 -4.86 -13.99 25.93
CA LEU A 304 -4.30 -14.57 27.13
C LEU A 304 -4.07 -13.46 28.18
N GLN A 305 -3.48 -12.34 27.79
CA GLN A 305 -3.26 -11.22 28.69
C GLN A 305 -4.54 -10.55 29.22
N ALA A 306 -5.57 -10.39 28.39
CA ALA A 306 -6.87 -9.87 28.81
C ALA A 306 -7.53 -10.80 29.85
N SER A 307 -7.37 -12.12 29.68
CA SER A 307 -7.87 -13.12 30.64
C SER A 307 -7.16 -13.05 32.00
N ALA A 308 -5.99 -12.41 32.09
CA ALA A 308 -5.25 -12.26 33.34
C ALA A 308 -6.05 -11.55 34.43
N LEU A 309 -7.01 -10.67 34.06
CA LEU A 309 -7.94 -10.04 34.99
C LEU A 309 -8.84 -11.05 35.71
N LEU A 310 -9.31 -12.07 34.99
CA LEU A 310 -10.23 -13.09 35.52
C LEU A 310 -9.54 -13.99 36.54
N ILE A 311 -8.26 -14.30 36.30
CA ILE A 311 -7.48 -15.22 37.14
C ILE A 311 -6.58 -14.49 38.14
N ARG A 312 -6.82 -13.20 38.41
CA ARG A 312 -5.95 -12.35 39.25
C ARG A 312 -5.94 -12.84 40.71
N PRO A 313 -4.84 -13.43 41.22
CA PRO A 313 -4.80 -13.96 42.58
C PRO A 313 -4.71 -12.84 43.63
N LYS A 314 -5.16 -13.13 44.87
CA LYS A 314 -4.94 -12.27 46.05
C LYS A 314 -3.45 -12.02 46.25
N LYS A 315 -3.09 -10.84 46.79
CA LYS A 315 -1.68 -10.45 46.98
C LYS A 315 -0.90 -11.35 47.94
N THR A 316 -1.59 -12.08 48.82
CA THR A 316 -1.01 -12.88 49.89
C THR A 316 -0.63 -14.32 49.50
N VAL A 317 -1.04 -14.80 48.33
CA VAL A 317 -0.81 -16.19 47.91
C VAL A 317 0.43 -16.34 47.02
N LYS A 318 1.17 -17.45 47.14
CA LYS A 318 2.41 -17.71 46.35
C LYS A 318 2.17 -17.66 44.83
N VAL A 319 1.00 -18.11 44.37
CA VAL A 319 0.59 -18.08 42.94
C VAL A 319 0.62 -16.66 42.36
N ARG A 320 0.48 -15.61 43.18
CA ARG A 320 0.59 -14.21 42.78
C ARG A 320 1.92 -13.90 42.08
N PHE A 321 3.00 -14.53 42.53
CA PHE A 321 4.33 -14.34 41.95
C PHE A 321 4.38 -14.83 40.50
N TYR A 322 3.95 -16.07 40.25
CA TYR A 322 3.90 -16.65 38.90
C TYR A 322 2.95 -15.88 37.99
N TRP A 323 1.79 -15.46 38.51
CA TRP A 323 0.87 -14.60 37.76
C TRP A 323 1.52 -13.26 37.37
N ASN A 324 2.30 -12.62 38.26
CA ASN A 324 3.00 -11.38 37.93
C ASN A 324 4.07 -11.61 36.86
N LEU A 325 4.85 -12.71 36.97
CA LEU A 325 5.88 -13.05 36.00
C LEU A 325 5.27 -13.23 34.60
N TYR A 326 4.23 -14.06 34.51
CA TYR A 326 3.45 -14.28 33.30
C TYR A 326 2.89 -12.96 32.74
N HIS A 327 2.23 -12.16 33.58
CA HIS A 327 1.59 -10.92 33.16
C HIS A 327 2.63 -9.91 32.65
N TRP A 328 3.79 -9.81 33.29
CA TRP A 328 4.84 -8.91 32.81
C TRP A 328 5.49 -9.41 31.53
N SER A 329 5.92 -10.67 31.47
CA SER A 329 6.62 -11.21 30.31
C SER A 329 5.77 -11.19 29.04
N VAL A 330 4.52 -11.66 29.13
CA VAL A 330 3.57 -11.64 28.00
C VAL A 330 3.23 -10.21 27.62
N GLY A 331 3.02 -9.32 28.61
CA GLY A 331 2.69 -7.91 28.36
C GLY A 331 3.78 -7.16 27.57
N TYR A 332 5.06 -7.29 27.96
CA TYR A 332 6.16 -6.66 27.21
C TYR A 332 6.34 -7.28 25.83
N THR A 333 6.16 -8.60 25.70
CA THR A 333 6.22 -9.29 24.41
C THR A 333 5.18 -8.74 23.44
N VAL A 334 3.94 -8.56 23.90
CA VAL A 334 2.85 -7.97 23.09
C VAL A 334 3.19 -6.54 22.65
N VAL A 335 3.77 -5.71 23.51
CA VAL A 335 4.18 -4.35 23.16
C VAL A 335 5.24 -4.35 22.05
N VAL A 336 6.30 -5.15 22.21
CA VAL A 336 7.40 -5.21 21.22
C VAL A 336 6.89 -5.75 19.88
N MET A 337 6.15 -6.86 19.90
CA MET A 337 5.57 -7.43 18.69
C MET A 337 4.57 -6.46 18.04
N GLY A 338 3.81 -5.70 18.83
CA GLY A 338 2.83 -4.73 18.37
C GLY A 338 3.49 -3.63 17.55
N VAL A 339 4.50 -2.97 18.12
CA VAL A 339 5.26 -1.91 17.43
C VAL A 339 5.91 -2.44 16.15
N PHE A 340 6.59 -3.60 16.23
CA PHE A 340 7.21 -4.21 15.06
C PHE A 340 6.19 -4.54 13.96
N ASN A 341 5.03 -5.09 14.34
CA ASN A 341 4.01 -5.47 13.38
C ASN A 341 3.32 -4.25 12.74
N VAL A 342 3.22 -3.13 13.45
CA VAL A 342 2.74 -1.86 12.87
C VAL A 342 3.74 -1.35 11.83
N PHE A 343 5.05 -1.40 12.09
CA PHE A 343 6.05 -1.04 11.08
C PHE A 343 5.98 -1.93 9.83
N ASN A 344 5.84 -3.25 10.02
CA ASN A 344 5.60 -4.17 8.90
C ASN A 344 4.32 -3.80 8.14
N GLY A 345 3.23 -3.48 8.86
CA GLY A 345 1.96 -3.06 8.27
C GLY A 345 2.08 -1.77 7.46
N ILE A 346 2.83 -0.78 7.95
CA ILE A 346 3.14 0.45 7.22
C ILE A 346 3.96 0.15 5.96
N GLY A 347 4.95 -0.75 6.05
CA GLY A 347 5.74 -1.20 4.90
C GLY A 347 4.92 -1.92 3.83
N ILE A 348 3.84 -2.60 4.23
CA ILE A 348 2.89 -3.26 3.34
C ILE A 348 1.90 -2.26 2.73
N LEU A 349 1.44 -1.29 3.54
CA LEU A 349 0.48 -0.30 3.10
C LEU A 349 1.11 0.75 2.19
N GLN A 350 2.40 1.03 2.38
CA GLN A 350 3.17 2.09 1.73
C GLN A 350 2.39 3.42 1.63
N PRO A 351 1.89 3.94 2.77
CA PRO A 351 1.23 5.22 2.76
C PRO A 351 2.24 6.34 2.47
N ASP A 352 1.73 7.55 2.21
CA ASP A 352 2.57 8.77 2.15
C ASP A 352 3.59 8.78 3.31
N PRO A 353 4.88 9.07 3.05
CA PRO A 353 5.95 9.03 4.05
C PRO A 353 5.60 9.72 5.37
N LYS A 354 4.77 10.78 5.35
CA LYS A 354 4.33 11.49 6.55
C LYS A 354 3.68 10.59 7.61
N TYR A 355 2.98 9.53 7.21
CA TYR A 355 2.34 8.61 8.15
C TYR A 355 3.35 7.73 8.88
N LYS A 356 4.39 7.25 8.16
CA LYS A 356 5.50 6.52 8.77
C LYS A 356 6.26 7.43 9.74
N HIS A 357 6.56 8.66 9.33
CA HIS A 357 7.23 9.65 10.18
C HIS A 357 6.39 10.01 11.42
N ALA A 358 5.08 10.18 11.27
CA ALA A 358 4.17 10.41 12.39
C ALA A 358 4.22 9.26 13.40
N TYR A 359 4.16 8.02 12.93
CA TYR A 359 4.22 6.86 13.83
C TYR A 359 5.58 6.74 14.53
N ILE A 360 6.70 6.99 13.82
CA ILE A 360 8.03 7.07 14.43
C ILE A 360 8.05 8.12 15.54
N GLY A 361 7.51 9.32 15.27
CA GLY A 361 7.38 10.39 16.26
C GLY A 361 6.62 9.94 17.51
N VAL A 362 5.49 9.25 17.35
CA VAL A 362 4.71 8.71 18.49
C VAL A 362 5.51 7.71 19.32
N VAL A 363 6.20 6.76 18.67
CA VAL A 363 7.03 5.77 19.38
C VAL A 363 8.18 6.45 20.13
N LEU A 364 8.84 7.44 19.52
CA LEU A 364 9.90 8.21 20.17
C LEU A 364 9.38 8.98 21.38
N VAL A 365 8.22 9.65 21.28
CA VAL A 365 7.60 10.34 22.42
C VAL A 365 7.31 9.37 23.55
N LEU A 366 6.70 8.22 23.28
CA LEU A 366 6.43 7.20 24.29
C LEU A 366 7.73 6.70 24.96
N ALA A 367 8.79 6.48 24.18
CA ALA A 367 10.09 6.06 24.69
C ALA A 367 10.75 7.12 25.58
N VAL A 368 10.74 8.39 25.16
CA VAL A 368 11.27 9.52 25.95
C VAL A 368 10.50 9.69 27.25
N VAL A 369 9.16 9.67 27.19
CA VAL A 369 8.30 9.74 28.38
C VAL A 369 8.62 8.58 29.33
N ALA A 370 8.72 7.36 28.82
CA ALA A 370 9.08 6.20 29.63
C ALA A 370 10.46 6.35 30.27
N PHE A 371 11.46 6.84 29.53
CA PHE A 371 12.81 7.07 30.04
C PHE A 371 12.82 8.09 31.18
N VAL A 372 12.18 9.26 30.98
CA VAL A 372 12.07 10.30 32.02
C VAL A 372 11.38 9.76 33.27
N LEU A 373 10.27 9.05 33.10
CA LEU A 373 9.53 8.46 34.22
C LEU A 373 10.31 7.36 34.95
N GLU A 374 11.16 6.59 34.25
CA GLU A 374 12.05 5.61 34.88
C GLU A 374 13.10 6.32 35.74
N VAL A 375 13.74 7.38 35.26
CA VAL A 375 14.70 8.19 36.04
C VAL A 375 14.06 8.77 37.31
N VAL A 376 12.85 9.33 37.19
CA VAL A 376 12.08 9.84 38.34
C VAL A 376 11.76 8.71 39.32
N THR A 377 11.29 7.57 38.82
CA THR A 377 10.95 6.39 39.62
C THR A 377 12.15 5.86 40.39
N LEU A 378 13.31 5.75 39.74
CA LEU A 378 14.56 5.32 40.38
C LEU A 378 14.95 6.30 41.49
N THR A 379 14.87 7.61 41.24
CA THR A 379 15.17 8.65 42.24
C THR A 379 14.28 8.54 43.48
N VAL A 380 12.97 8.32 43.29
CA VAL A 380 12.01 8.12 44.40
C VAL A 380 12.36 6.85 45.18
N ARG A 381 12.67 5.74 44.50
CA ARG A 381 13.06 4.47 45.15
C ARG A 381 14.36 4.61 45.95
N PHE A 382 15.38 5.27 45.40
CA PHE A 382 16.64 5.53 46.11
C PHE A 382 16.42 6.38 47.36
N LYS A 383 15.62 7.45 47.29
CA LYS A 383 15.28 8.26 48.46
C LYS A 383 14.55 7.46 49.54
N LYS A 384 13.62 6.59 49.14
CA LYS A 384 12.89 5.72 50.08
C LYS A 384 13.76 4.65 50.71
N SER A 385 14.77 4.13 49.99
CA SER A 385 15.72 3.14 50.54
C SER A 385 16.72 3.71 51.53
N ARG A 386 16.88 5.04 51.57
CA ARG A 386 17.77 5.76 52.51
C ARG A 386 17.06 6.24 53.77
N ARG A 387 15.73 6.14 53.83
CA ARG A 387 14.92 6.34 55.04
C ARG A 387 14.59 4.97 55.60
#